data_AF-A0A8I6SUL7-F1
#
_entry.id   AF-A0A8I6SUL7-F1
#
_cell.length_a   1.000
_cell.length_b   1.000
_cell.length_c   1.000
_cell.angle_alpha   90.00
_cell.angle_beta   90.00
_cell.angle_gamma   90.00
#
_symmetry.space_group_name_H-M   'P 1'
#
loop_
_entity.id
_entity.type
_entity.pdbx_description
1 polymer ?
#
loop_
_entity_poly.entity_id
_entity_poly.type
_entity_poly.pdbx_seq_one_letter_code
_entity_poly.pdbx_strand_id
1 'polypeptide(L)'
;MATPPDSPVEDVVYEIETSRVPKPMPVALEDLCRQTKFTRQEIRVMYRGFKQECPEGVVQEDAFRDIYSKFFPHGSEYKKN
;
A
#
# COMPACT_ATOMS: atom_id res chain seq x y z
N MET A 1 -20.12 -33.88 -48.35
CA MET A 1 -18.68 -34.06 -48.09
C MET A 1 -18.10 -32.69 -47.79
N ALA A 2 -17.79 -32.38 -46.54
CA ALA A 2 -16.96 -31.24 -46.17
C ALA A 2 -16.25 -31.59 -44.87
N THR A 3 -14.99 -31.99 -44.98
CA THR A 3 -14.05 -32.06 -43.86
C THR A 3 -13.58 -30.64 -43.50
N PRO A 4 -13.32 -30.35 -42.22
CA PRO A 4 -13.05 -29.00 -41.74
C PRO A 4 -11.56 -28.65 -41.86
N PRO A 5 -11.20 -27.38 -42.10
CA PRO A 5 -9.91 -26.83 -41.71
C PRO A 5 -10.12 -26.02 -40.41
N ASP A 6 -9.62 -26.52 -39.29
CA ASP A 6 -8.32 -26.15 -38.73
C ASP A 6 -8.42 -24.83 -37.95
N SER A 7 -8.72 -24.96 -36.66
CA SER A 7 -8.55 -23.91 -35.67
C SER A 7 -7.06 -23.65 -35.51
N PRO A 8 -6.64 -22.39 -35.30
CA PRO A 8 -5.77 -22.20 -34.15
C PRO A 8 -6.07 -20.91 -33.36
N VAL A 9 -5.99 -21.10 -32.03
CA VAL A 9 -5.78 -20.13 -30.94
C VAL A 9 -6.98 -19.34 -30.40
N GLU A 10 -7.81 -20.02 -29.59
CA GLU A 10 -8.35 -19.38 -28.38
C GLU A 10 -7.33 -19.53 -27.24
N ASP A 11 -6.23 -18.80 -27.34
CA ASP A 11 -5.37 -18.50 -26.19
C ASP A 11 -5.56 -17.02 -25.87
N VAL A 12 -6.80 -16.65 -25.51
CA VAL A 12 -6.95 -15.58 -24.53
C VAL A 12 -6.56 -16.21 -23.21
N VAL A 13 -5.25 -16.33 -23.00
CA VAL A 13 -4.68 -16.27 -21.67
C VAL A 13 -5.14 -14.92 -21.16
N TYR A 14 -6.29 -14.89 -20.48
CA TYR A 14 -6.67 -13.79 -19.62
C TYR A 14 -5.50 -13.67 -18.68
N GLU A 15 -4.66 -12.66 -18.95
CA GLU A 15 -3.51 -12.35 -18.14
C GLU A 15 -3.96 -12.44 -16.70
N ILE A 16 -3.23 -13.26 -15.97
CA ILE A 16 -3.32 -13.38 -14.53
C ILE A 16 -3.06 -11.96 -14.01
N GLU A 17 -4.11 -11.15 -13.87
CA GLU A 17 -4.07 -9.93 -13.07
C GLU A 17 -3.95 -10.42 -11.64
N THR A 18 -2.71 -10.73 -11.27
CA THR A 18 -2.25 -10.90 -9.91
C THR A 18 -2.90 -9.81 -9.06
N SER A 19 -3.91 -10.24 -8.29
CA SER A 19 -4.36 -9.59 -7.06
C SER A 19 -4.41 -8.07 -7.14
N ARG A 20 -5.53 -7.52 -7.63
CA ARG A 20 -5.86 -6.09 -7.51
C ARG A 20 -6.03 -5.71 -6.03
N VAL A 21 -4.92 -5.57 -5.31
CA VAL A 21 -4.89 -4.84 -4.06
C VAL A 21 -5.30 -3.41 -4.40
N PRO A 22 -6.35 -2.85 -3.79
CA PRO A 22 -6.79 -1.49 -4.07
C PRO A 22 -5.61 -0.53 -3.85
N LYS A 23 -5.21 0.17 -4.91
CA LYS A 23 -4.20 1.24 -4.78
C LYS A 23 -4.78 2.31 -3.84
N PRO A 24 -4.06 2.73 -2.79
CA PRO A 24 -4.55 3.75 -1.88
C PRO A 24 -4.87 5.03 -2.66
N MET A 25 -6.14 5.44 -2.63
CA MET A 25 -6.58 6.69 -3.26
C MET A 25 -6.02 7.87 -2.45
N PRO A 26 -5.32 8.82 -3.09
CA PRO A 26 -4.78 9.98 -2.37
C PRO A 26 -5.94 10.87 -1.87
N VAL A 27 -5.98 11.09 -0.56
CA VAL A 27 -6.91 12.03 0.09
C VAL A 27 -6.49 13.46 -0.25
N ALA A 28 -7.46 14.37 -0.38
CA ALA A 28 -7.18 15.78 -0.64
C ALA A 28 -6.34 16.39 0.49
N LEU A 29 -5.28 17.14 0.13
CA LEU A 29 -4.38 17.77 1.10
C LEU A 29 -5.12 18.75 2.02
N GLU A 30 -6.14 19.46 1.53
CA GLU A 30 -7.00 20.32 2.35
C GLU A 30 -7.67 19.55 3.50
N ASP A 31 -8.19 18.35 3.24
CA ASP A 31 -8.85 17.53 4.26
C ASP A 31 -7.85 17.07 5.32
N LEU A 32 -6.63 16.70 4.90
CA LEU A 32 -5.56 16.33 5.82
C LEU A 32 -5.12 17.52 6.69
N CYS A 33 -5.00 18.72 6.12
CA CYS A 33 -4.69 19.93 6.89
C CYS A 33 -5.76 20.21 7.95
N ARG A 34 -7.05 20.12 7.56
CA ARG A 34 -8.19 20.35 8.45
C ARG A 34 -8.22 19.37 9.63
N GLN A 35 -7.88 18.10 9.39
CA GLN A 35 -7.94 17.04 10.40
C GLN A 35 -6.73 17.01 11.33
N THR A 36 -5.54 17.38 10.84
CA THR A 36 -4.27 17.15 11.56
C THR A 36 -3.62 18.41 12.11
N LYS A 37 -4.12 19.60 11.74
CA LYS A 37 -3.52 20.91 12.05
C LYS A 37 -2.10 21.10 11.48
N PHE A 38 -1.62 20.19 10.63
CA PHE A 38 -0.39 20.38 9.87
C PHE A 38 -0.63 21.24 8.64
N THR A 39 0.41 21.96 8.25
CA THR A 39 0.47 22.68 6.99
C THR A 39 0.62 21.73 5.80
N ARG A 40 0.28 22.21 4.59
CA ARG A 40 0.48 21.45 3.35
C ARG A 40 1.93 20.99 3.16
N GLN A 41 2.88 21.80 3.62
CA GLN A 41 4.31 21.50 3.51
C GLN A 41 4.71 20.36 4.45
N GLU A 42 4.29 20.40 5.71
CA GLU A 42 4.56 19.35 6.68
C GLU A 42 3.97 18.01 6.22
N ILE A 43 2.72 18.00 5.75
CA ILE A 43 2.09 16.78 5.22
C ILE A 43 2.87 16.22 4.03
N ARG A 44 3.36 17.06 3.12
CA ARG A 44 4.20 16.62 1.99
C ARG A 44 5.53 16.04 2.45
N VAL A 45 6.17 16.63 3.46
CA VAL A 45 7.42 16.11 4.03
C VAL A 45 7.19 14.76 4.69
N MET A 46 6.13 14.63 5.50
CA MET A 46 5.74 13.37 6.13
C MET A 46 5.43 12.29 5.10
N TYR A 47 4.63 12.60 4.08
CA TYR A 47 4.28 11.66 3.02
C TYR A 47 5.51 11.25 2.18
N ARG A 48 6.44 12.17 1.93
CA ARG A 48 7.69 11.85 1.23
C ARG A 48 8.54 10.87 2.03
N GLY A 49 8.73 11.11 3.33
CA GLY A 49 9.45 10.18 4.20
C GLY A 49 8.75 8.81 4.26
N PHE A 50 7.42 8.83 4.40
CA PHE A 50 6.61 7.62 4.35
C PHE A 50 6.78 6.82 3.05
N LYS A 51 6.74 7.48 1.89
CA LYS A 51 6.91 6.80 0.59
C LYS A 51 8.34 6.32 0.32
N GLN A 52 9.34 6.91 0.97
CA GLN A 52 10.72 6.42 0.92
C GLN A 52 10.87 5.08 1.67
N GLU A 53 10.29 4.99 2.87
CA GLU A 53 10.32 3.78 3.69
C GLU A 53 9.31 2.72 3.22
N CYS A 54 8.19 3.14 2.62
CA CYS A 54 7.10 2.29 2.16
C CYS A 54 6.72 2.61 0.70
N PRO A 55 7.42 2.02 -0.28
CA PRO A 55 7.20 2.27 -1.71
C PRO A 55 5.77 1.99 -2.17
N GLU A 56 5.10 1.00 -1.57
CA GLU A 56 3.70 0.66 -1.86
C GLU A 56 2.70 1.68 -1.27
N GLY A 57 3.15 2.54 -0.37
CA GLY A 57 2.28 3.50 0.32
C GLY A 57 1.35 2.86 1.34
N VAL A 58 1.65 1.63 1.77
CA VAL A 58 0.94 0.89 2.81
C VAL A 58 1.97 0.35 3.79
N VAL A 59 1.65 0.41 5.08
CA VAL A 59 2.46 -0.18 6.16
C VAL A 59 1.72 -1.40 6.70
N GLN A 60 2.43 -2.52 6.79
CA GLN A 60 1.95 -3.74 7.45
C GLN A 60 2.25 -3.70 8.95
N GLU A 61 1.52 -4.49 9.73
CA GLU A 61 1.65 -4.53 11.19
C GLU A 61 3.08 -4.84 11.65
N ASP A 62 3.74 -5.83 11.04
CA ASP A 62 5.11 -6.22 11.39
C ASP A 62 6.11 -5.07 11.17
N ALA A 63 6.03 -4.41 10.01
CA ALA A 63 6.86 -3.25 9.70
C ALA A 63 6.59 -2.08 10.66
N PHE A 64 5.32 -1.84 11.02
CA PHE A 64 4.98 -0.82 12.01
C PHE A 64 5.57 -1.15 13.37
N ARG A 65 5.51 -2.41 13.81
CA ARG A 65 6.07 -2.86 15.10
C ARG A 65 7.56 -2.64 15.17
N ASP A 66 8.29 -2.94 14.10
CA ASP A 66 9.74 -2.73 14.01
C ASP A 66 10.11 -1.24 14.04
N ILE A 67 9.32 -0.38 13.41
CA ILE A 67 9.53 1.06 13.47
C ILE A 67 9.20 1.57 14.88
N TYR A 68 8.10 1.10 15.46
CA TYR A 68 7.64 1.51 16.78
C TYR A 68 8.62 1.12 17.90
N SER A 69 9.22 -0.07 17.83
CA SER A 69 10.22 -0.53 18.82
C SER A 69 11.49 0.33 18.80
N LYS A 70 11.88 0.91 17.66
CA LYS A 70 13.04 1.82 17.57
C LYS A 70 12.82 3.13 18.33
N PHE A 71 11.59 3.67 18.31
CA PHE A 71 11.25 4.89 19.04
C PHE A 71 10.94 4.63 20.52
N PHE A 72 10.42 3.45 20.83
CA PHE A 72 10.02 3.05 22.18
C PHE A 72 10.61 1.68 22.56
N PRO A 73 11.93 1.59 22.79
CA PRO A 73 12.63 0.30 22.98
C PRO A 73 12.20 -0.45 24.25
N HIS A 74 11.66 0.26 25.25
CA HIS A 74 11.14 -0.33 26.49
C HIS A 74 9.60 -0.41 26.53
N GLY A 75 8.91 0.03 25.46
CA GLY A 75 7.44 0.13 25.43
C GLY A 75 6.71 -1.16 25.08
N SER A 76 7.43 -2.21 24.66
CA SER A 76 6.90 -3.54 24.34
C SER A 76 6.80 -4.49 25.54
N GLU A 77 7.29 -4.08 26.71
CA GLU A 77 7.31 -4.86 27.96
C GLU A 77 5.95 -4.92 28.69
N TYR A 78 4.82 -4.70 27.99
CA TYR A 78 3.51 -4.93 28.60
C TYR A 78 3.19 -6.43 28.60
N LYS A 79 3.50 -7.08 29.71
CA LYS A 79 3.06 -8.44 30.03
C LYS A 79 1.53 -8.52 29.95
N LYS A 80 1.04 -9.38 29.07
CA LYS A 80 -0.34 -9.86 29.06
C LYS A 80 -0.47 -10.83 30.24
N ASN A 81 -1.01 -10.34 31.36
CA ASN A 81 -1.47 -11.21 32.45
C ASN A 81 -2.71 -11.97 32.02
#